data_AF-A0A6G6GJW4-F1
#
_entry.id   AF-A0A6G6GJW4-F1
#
_cell.length_a   1.000
_cell.length_b   1.000
_cell.length_c   1.000
_cell.angle_alpha   90.00
_cell.angle_beta   90.00
_cell.angle_gamma   90.00
#
_symmetry.space_group_name_H-M   'P 1'
#
loop_
_entity.id
_entity.type
_entity.pdbx_description
1 polymer ?
#
loop_
_entity_poly.entity_id
_entity_poly.type
_entity_poly.pdbx_seq_one_letter_code
_entity_poly.pdbx_strand_id
1 'polypeptide(L)'
;MSLFYYFLLRKNWLLWLIPFVLGSLLIQYLWLPETVKDFNPFGLSVTQSLIVIYALLYYYKSLEGDADFLFVNAGVLMYFMASILFFSTTDWIQNLELPFLIRAIFNSINDVLYFIFLTLILIEWFKNFRRKKMV
;
A
#
# COMPACT_ATOMS: atom_id res chain seq x y z
N MET A 1 -0.37 -4.51 6.36
CA MET A 1 -1.33 -3.39 6.54
C MET A 1 -2.78 -3.85 6.70
N SER A 2 -3.22 -4.97 6.12
CA SER A 2 -4.62 -5.43 6.26
C SER A 2 -5.08 -5.66 7.71
N LEU A 3 -4.22 -6.26 8.56
CA LEU A 3 -4.51 -6.43 9.99
C LEU A 3 -4.62 -5.09 10.73
N PHE A 4 -3.77 -4.11 10.38
CA PHE A 4 -3.82 -2.76 10.93
C PHE A 4 -5.19 -2.12 10.64
N TYR A 5 -5.69 -2.21 9.41
CA TYR A 5 -7.02 -1.73 9.06
C TYR A 5 -8.16 -2.52 9.69
N TYR A 6 -7.98 -3.82 9.93
CA TYR A 6 -8.94 -4.61 10.69
C TYR A 6 -9.10 -4.06 12.12
N PHE A 7 -8.00 -3.73 12.81
CA PHE A 7 -8.06 -3.11 14.14
C PHE A 7 -8.72 -1.73 14.13
N LEU A 8 -8.43 -0.91 13.12
CA LEU A 8 -8.98 0.42 12.99
C LEU A 8 -10.47 0.45 12.63
N LEU A 9 -10.89 -0.39 11.67
CA LEU A 9 -12.26 -0.42 11.18
C LEU A 9 -13.17 -1.34 12.00
N ARG A 10 -12.61 -2.33 12.71
CA ARG A 10 -13.33 -3.38 13.46
C ARG A 10 -14.40 -4.11 12.63
N LYS A 11 -14.18 -4.24 11.32
CA LYS A 11 -15.12 -4.90 10.40
C LYS A 11 -14.62 -6.28 9.99
N ASN A 12 -15.36 -7.32 10.34
CA ASN A 12 -14.99 -8.72 10.12
C ASN A 12 -14.94 -9.12 8.63
N TRP A 13 -15.70 -8.44 7.76
CA TRP A 13 -15.67 -8.72 6.32
C TRP A 13 -14.30 -8.44 5.67
N LEU A 14 -13.48 -7.57 6.27
CA LEU A 14 -12.11 -7.29 5.80
C LEU A 14 -11.21 -8.53 5.90
N LEU A 15 -11.49 -9.44 6.84
CA LEU A 15 -10.73 -10.68 6.98
C LEU A 15 -11.07 -11.69 5.88
N TRP A 16 -12.29 -11.65 5.32
CA TRP A 16 -12.69 -12.51 4.20
C TRP A 16 -12.03 -12.14 2.88
N LEU A 17 -11.64 -10.87 2.73
CA LEU A 17 -10.90 -10.41 1.56
C LEU A 17 -9.48 -10.96 1.48
N ILE A 18 -8.86 -11.30 2.61
CA ILE A 18 -7.51 -11.88 2.66
C ILE A 18 -7.46 -13.24 1.93
N PRO A 19 -8.26 -14.26 2.31
CA PRO A 19 -8.26 -15.54 1.61
C PRO A 19 -8.76 -15.40 0.17
N PHE A 20 -9.65 -14.44 -0.12
CA PHE A 20 -10.09 -14.16 -1.49
C PHE A 20 -8.93 -13.70 -2.38
N VAL A 21 -8.14 -12.71 -1.94
CA VAL A 21 -6.98 -12.24 -2.71
C VAL A 21 -5.91 -13.31 -2.80
N LEU A 22 -5.60 -14.02 -1.71
CA LEU A 22 -4.66 -15.14 -1.75
C LEU A 22 -5.11 -16.24 -2.71
N GLY A 23 -6.40 -16.57 -2.74
CA GLY A 23 -6.98 -17.50 -3.70
C GLY A 23 -6.83 -17.03 -5.14
N SER A 24 -7.08 -15.74 -5.41
CA SER A 24 -6.90 -15.17 -6.76
C SER A 24 -5.44 -15.23 -7.23
N LEU A 25 -4.47 -14.97 -6.34
CA LEU A 25 -3.04 -15.09 -6.65
C LEU A 25 -2.63 -16.54 -6.88
N LEU A 26 -3.12 -17.48 -6.07
CA LEU A 26 -2.87 -18.91 -6.27
C LEU A 26 -3.38 -19.37 -7.64
N ILE A 27 -4.60 -18.98 -8.03
CA ILE A 27 -5.16 -19.30 -9.35
C ILE A 27 -4.29 -18.67 -10.46
N GLN A 28 -3.86 -17.41 -10.29
CA GLN A 28 -2.97 -16.74 -11.23
C GLN A 28 -1.67 -17.53 -11.43
N TYR A 29 -1.03 -17.98 -10.34
CA TYR A 29 0.23 -18.73 -10.39
C TYR A 29 0.08 -20.14 -10.97
N LEU A 30 -1.08 -20.78 -10.79
CA LEU A 30 -1.36 -22.08 -11.41
C LEU A 30 -1.52 -21.97 -12.93
N TRP A 31 -2.03 -20.84 -13.44
CA TRP A 31 -2.24 -20.63 -14.87
C TRP A 31 -1.03 -20.03 -15.59
N LEU A 32 -0.27 -19.15 -14.94
CA LEU A 32 0.97 -18.59 -15.46
C LEU A 32 2.14 -18.86 -14.50
N PRO A 33 2.70 -20.08 -14.49
CA PRO A 33 3.80 -20.44 -13.59
C PRO A 33 5.09 -19.65 -13.86
N GLU A 34 5.24 -19.06 -15.05
CA GLU A 34 6.39 -18.21 -15.41
C GLU A 34 6.48 -16.95 -14.53
N THR A 35 5.32 -16.44 -14.07
CA THR A 35 5.25 -15.28 -13.16
C THR A 35 5.81 -15.54 -11.76
N VAL A 36 6.17 -16.79 -11.43
CA VAL A 36 6.86 -17.13 -10.16
C VAL A 36 8.33 -16.71 -10.21
N LYS A 37 8.95 -16.77 -11.38
CA LYS A 37 10.37 -16.43 -11.55
C LYS A 37 10.58 -14.96 -11.88
N ASP A 38 9.61 -14.36 -12.55
CA ASP A 38 9.63 -12.95 -12.93
C ASP A 38 8.88 -12.07 -11.93
N PHE A 39 9.11 -10.77 -12.02
CA PHE A 39 8.37 -9.77 -11.26
C PHE A 39 6.87 -9.85 -11.63
N ASN A 40 5.97 -9.92 -10.65
CA ASN A 40 4.50 -9.98 -10.87
C ASN A 40 3.85 -8.63 -10.54
N PRO A 41 3.89 -7.63 -11.45
CA PRO A 41 3.30 -6.32 -11.22
C PRO A 41 1.80 -6.38 -11.01
N PHE A 42 1.09 -7.32 -11.65
CA PHE A 42 -0.34 -7.50 -11.47
C PHE A 42 -0.70 -7.87 -10.02
N GLY A 43 -0.03 -8.88 -9.45
CA GLY A 43 -0.29 -9.31 -8.07
C GLY A 43 0.03 -8.21 -7.05
N LEU A 44 1.08 -7.45 -7.30
CA LEU A 44 1.41 -6.26 -6.51
C LEU A 44 0.31 -5.19 -6.61
N SER A 45 -0.13 -4.83 -7.81
CA SER A 45 -1.19 -3.83 -7.99
C SER A 45 -2.51 -4.24 -7.33
N VAL A 46 -2.90 -5.52 -7.42
CA VAL A 46 -4.14 -6.02 -6.78
C VAL A 46 -4.06 -5.95 -5.26
N THR A 47 -2.96 -6.44 -4.68
CA THR A 47 -2.78 -6.44 -3.21
C THR A 47 -2.68 -5.03 -2.64
N GLN A 48 -2.00 -4.11 -3.35
CA GLN A 48 -1.92 -2.71 -2.96
C GLN A 48 -3.26 -1.98 -3.10
N SER A 49 -4.02 -2.25 -4.17
CA SER A 49 -5.35 -1.66 -4.37
C SER A 49 -6.30 -1.98 -3.22
N LEU A 50 -6.24 -3.20 -2.70
CA LEU A 50 -7.00 -3.61 -1.52
C LEU A 50 -6.67 -2.74 -0.28
N ILE A 51 -5.39 -2.46 -0.07
CA ILE A 51 -4.93 -1.58 1.02
C ILE A 51 -5.44 -0.14 0.82
N VAL A 52 -5.42 0.36 -0.41
CA VAL A 52 -5.97 1.69 -0.75
C VAL A 52 -7.47 1.78 -0.45
N ILE A 53 -8.25 0.75 -0.78
CA ILE A 53 -9.68 0.68 -0.43
C ILE A 53 -9.86 0.76 1.09
N TYR A 54 -9.05 0.06 1.86
CA TYR A 54 -9.12 0.11 3.33
C TYR A 54 -8.75 1.49 3.87
N ALA A 55 -7.75 2.15 3.28
CA ALA A 55 -7.34 3.50 3.65
C ALA A 55 -8.45 4.53 3.40
N LEU A 56 -9.17 4.40 2.27
CA LEU A 56 -10.33 5.23 1.95
C LEU A 56 -11.50 5.01 2.92
N LEU A 57 -11.82 3.75 3.23
CA LEU A 57 -12.85 3.41 4.21
C LEU A 57 -12.51 3.97 5.59
N TYR A 58 -11.23 3.94 5.97
CA TYR A 58 -10.77 4.52 7.23
C TYR A 58 -10.91 6.04 7.23
N TYR A 59 -10.59 6.72 6.13
CA TYR A 59 -10.85 8.15 6.03
C TYR A 59 -12.32 8.48 6.21
N TYR A 60 -13.22 7.73 5.59
CA TYR A 60 -14.66 7.92 5.79
C TYR A 60 -15.05 7.78 7.26
N LYS A 61 -14.58 6.71 7.93
CA LYS A 61 -14.81 6.52 9.37
C LYS A 61 -14.24 7.68 10.21
N SER A 62 -13.08 8.21 9.85
CA SER A 62 -12.43 9.29 10.61
C SER A 62 -13.20 10.61 10.58
N LEU A 63 -14.08 10.82 9.59
CA LEU A 63 -14.98 11.96 9.54
C LEU A 63 -16.07 11.89 10.62
N GLU A 64 -16.39 10.69 11.12
CA GLU A 64 -17.40 10.47 12.16
C GLU A 64 -16.87 10.73 13.58
N GLY A 65 -15.54 10.87 13.77
CA GLY A 65 -14.95 11.34 15.02
C GLY A 65 -13.70 10.60 15.49
N ASP A 66 -13.50 9.34 15.07
CA ASP A 66 -12.32 8.54 15.44
C ASP A 66 -11.16 8.81 14.46
N ALA A 67 -10.24 9.69 14.84
CA ALA A 67 -9.15 10.20 14.01
C ALA A 67 -7.76 9.62 14.38
N ASP A 68 -7.72 8.43 14.98
CA ASP A 68 -6.45 7.80 15.38
C ASP A 68 -5.61 7.44 14.15
N PHE A 69 -4.28 7.48 14.26
CA PHE A 69 -3.39 7.04 13.18
C PHE A 69 -3.59 7.69 11.79
N LEU A 70 -4.12 8.92 11.74
CA LEU A 70 -4.40 9.62 10.48
C LEU A 70 -3.15 9.88 9.63
N PHE A 71 -1.98 10.15 10.22
CA PHE A 71 -0.74 10.34 9.45
C PHE A 71 -0.30 9.03 8.80
N VAL A 72 -0.45 7.90 9.51
CA VAL A 72 -0.20 6.57 8.92
C VAL A 72 -1.17 6.32 7.78
N ASN A 73 -2.46 6.60 7.96
CA ASN A 73 -3.45 6.40 6.89
C ASN A 73 -3.16 7.27 5.66
N ALA A 74 -2.75 8.52 5.86
CA ALA A 74 -2.34 9.42 4.80
C ALA A 74 -1.12 8.90 4.03
N GLY A 75 -0.10 8.44 4.76
CA GLY A 75 1.10 7.85 4.17
C GLY A 75 0.78 6.58 3.38
N VAL A 76 -0.07 5.71 3.93
CA VAL A 76 -0.53 4.50 3.24
C VAL A 76 -1.23 4.87 1.94
N LEU A 77 -2.23 5.76 1.98
CA LEU A 77 -2.99 6.11 0.78
C LEU A 77 -2.10 6.74 -0.29
N MET A 78 -1.25 7.70 0.09
CA MET A 78 -0.35 8.39 -0.83
C MET A 78 0.66 7.44 -1.48
N TYR A 79 1.37 6.65 -0.69
CA TYR A 79 2.42 5.76 -1.21
C TYR A 79 1.85 4.59 -1.99
N PHE A 80 0.84 3.90 -1.46
CA PHE A 80 0.29 2.72 -2.14
C PHE A 80 -0.42 3.09 -3.44
N MET A 81 -1.11 4.24 -3.51
CA MET A 81 -1.72 4.70 -4.76
C MET A 81 -0.67 5.04 -5.83
N ALA A 82 0.41 5.73 -5.45
CA ALA A 82 1.50 6.02 -6.37
C ALA A 82 2.29 4.77 -6.78
N SER A 83 2.48 3.83 -5.85
CA SER A 83 3.19 2.57 -6.07
C SER A 83 2.43 1.67 -7.05
N ILE A 84 1.09 1.63 -6.99
CA ILE A 84 0.27 0.93 -7.99
C ILE A 84 0.55 1.48 -9.40
N LEU A 85 0.59 2.80 -9.56
CA LEU A 85 0.90 3.44 -10.84
C LEU A 85 2.33 3.12 -11.30
N PHE A 86 3.29 3.20 -10.39
CA PHE A 86 4.70 2.91 -10.68
C PHE A 86 4.86 1.46 -11.20
N PHE A 87 4.35 0.48 -10.45
CA PHE A 87 4.53 -0.93 -10.81
C PHE A 87 3.69 -1.35 -12.02
N SER A 88 2.48 -0.81 -12.19
CA SER A 88 1.68 -1.08 -13.41
C SER A 88 2.30 -0.49 -14.69
N THR A 89 3.10 0.57 -14.57
CA THR A 89 3.78 1.21 -15.71
C THR A 89 5.19 0.66 -15.92
N THR A 90 5.73 -0.12 -14.99
CA THR A 90 7.13 -0.57 -15.03
C THR A 90 7.45 -1.41 -16.27
N ASP A 91 6.58 -2.36 -16.64
CA ASP A 91 6.77 -3.19 -17.84
C ASP A 91 6.80 -2.34 -19.12
N TRP A 92 5.95 -1.32 -19.19
CA TRP A 92 5.90 -0.38 -20.31
C TRP A 92 7.18 0.46 -20.38
N ILE A 93 7.57 1.08 -19.25
CA ILE A 93 8.77 1.92 -19.12
C ILE A 93 10.03 1.13 -19.46
N GLN A 94 10.09 -0.16 -19.11
CA GLN A 94 11.22 -1.01 -19.43
C GLN A 94 11.35 -1.28 -20.93
N ASN A 95 10.23 -1.43 -21.63
CA ASN A 95 10.19 -1.66 -23.07
C ASN A 95 10.37 -0.38 -23.91
N LEU A 96 10.05 0.80 -23.36
CA LEU A 96 10.39 2.06 -23.99
C LEU A 96 11.89 2.31 -23.85
N GLU A 97 12.62 2.57 -24.94
CA GLU A 97 14.04 2.96 -24.93
C GLU A 97 14.26 4.38 -24.35
N LEU A 98 13.69 4.65 -23.18
CA LEU A 98 13.80 5.92 -22.49
C LEU A 98 15.25 6.17 -22.06
N PRO A 99 15.73 7.43 -22.19
CA PRO A 99 17.01 7.84 -21.64
C PRO A 99 17.16 7.44 -20.17
N PHE A 100 18.37 7.03 -19.79
CA PHE A 100 18.70 6.64 -18.42
C PHE A 100 18.25 7.65 -17.37
N LEU A 101 18.40 8.96 -17.67
CA LEU A 101 17.98 10.05 -16.80
C LEU A 101 16.48 9.98 -16.46
N ILE A 102 15.63 9.68 -17.43
CA ILE A 102 14.17 9.61 -17.23
C ILE A 102 13.83 8.42 -16.33
N ARG A 103 14.43 7.25 -16.57
CA ARG A 103 14.26 6.06 -15.72
C ARG A 103 14.72 6.32 -14.29
N ALA A 104 15.86 6.99 -14.10
CA ALA A 104 16.38 7.36 -12.79
C ALA A 104 15.44 8.32 -12.03
N ILE A 105 14.82 9.27 -12.73
CA ILE A 105 13.83 10.19 -12.14
C ILE A 105 12.58 9.41 -11.68
N PHE A 106 12.06 8.51 -12.52
CA PHE A 106 10.91 7.67 -12.17
C PHE A 106 11.15 6.85 -10.90
N ASN A 107 12.32 6.21 -10.80
CA ASN A 107 12.70 5.44 -9.60
C ASN A 107 12.85 6.37 -8.38
N SER A 108 13.51 7.52 -8.54
CA SER A 108 13.70 8.50 -7.47
C SER A 108 12.37 9.01 -6.89
N ILE A 109 11.34 9.20 -7.72
CA ILE A 109 10.01 9.62 -7.25
C ILE A 109 9.41 8.57 -6.32
N ASN A 110 9.46 7.29 -6.71
CA ASN A 110 8.96 6.19 -5.87
C ASN A 110 9.73 6.10 -4.54
N ASP A 111 11.05 6.29 -4.57
CA ASP A 111 11.89 6.27 -3.36
C ASP A 111 11.57 7.42 -2.41
N VAL A 112 11.36 8.62 -2.94
CA VAL A 112 10.96 9.80 -2.14
C VAL A 112 9.57 9.58 -1.52
N LEU A 113 8.62 9.03 -2.27
CA LEU A 113 7.28 8.73 -1.74
C LEU A 113 7.34 7.66 -0.64
N TYR A 114 8.17 6.63 -0.81
CA TYR A 114 8.42 5.64 0.22
C TYR A 114 9.04 6.26 1.48
N PHE A 115 10.00 7.18 1.31
CA PHE A 115 10.61 7.90 2.43
C PHE A 115 9.60 8.77 3.18
N ILE A 116 8.71 9.48 2.46
CA ILE A 116 7.62 10.26 3.06
C ILE A 116 6.68 9.34 3.85
N PHE A 117 6.33 8.18 3.29
CA PHE A 117 5.50 7.19 3.98
C PHE A 117 6.11 6.72 5.30
N LEU A 118 7.39 6.35 5.30
CA LEU A 118 8.11 5.97 6.52
C LEU A 118 8.15 7.11 7.54
N THR A 119 8.39 8.34 7.08
CA THR A 119 8.42 9.52 7.95
C THR A 119 7.07 9.73 8.64
N LEU A 120 5.95 9.59 7.92
CA LEU A 120 4.61 9.71 8.50
C LEU A 120 4.31 8.62 9.53
N ILE A 121 4.77 7.38 9.30
CA ILE A 121 4.68 6.31 10.30
C ILE A 121 5.45 6.69 11.56
N LEU A 122 6.68 7.20 11.43
CA LEU A 122 7.50 7.59 12.57
C LEU A 122 6.88 8.75 13.36
N ILE A 123 6.32 9.76 12.67
CA ILE A 123 5.63 10.88 13.31
C ILE A 123 4.44 10.39 14.14
N GLU A 124 3.60 9.52 13.57
CA GLU A 124 2.44 8.97 14.28
C GLU A 124 2.85 8.10 15.46
N TRP A 125 3.88 7.26 15.28
CA TRP A 125 4.41 6.42 16.35
C TRP A 125 4.91 7.28 17.52
N PHE A 126 5.67 8.34 17.22
CA PHE A 126 6.18 9.25 18.22
C PHE A 126 5.06 10.01 18.93
N LYS A 127 3.98 10.37 18.23
CA LYS A 127 2.81 11.04 18.81
C LYS A 127 2.05 10.11 19.77
N ASN A 128 1.79 8.86 19.37
CA ASN A 128 0.90 7.96 20.11
C ASN A 128 1.60 7.13 21.20
N PHE A 129 2.90 6.82 21.05
CA PHE A 129 3.60 5.91 21.96
C PHE A 129 4.68 6.57 22.83
N ARG A 130 5.12 7.81 22.54
CA ARG A 130 6.15 8.49 23.35
C ARG A 130 5.63 8.93 24.72
N ARG A 131 4.37 9.36 24.81
CA ARG A 131 3.78 9.74 26.09
C ARG A 131 3.23 8.48 26.77
N LYS A 132 3.98 7.92 27.73
CA LYS A 132 3.35 7.13 28.79
C LYS A 132 2.31 8.04 29.43
N LYS A 133 1.02 7.74 29.28
CA LYS A 133 0.02 8.25 30.23
C LYS A 133 0.47 7.71 31.58
N MET A 134 1.08 8.56 32.41
CA MET A 134 1.20 8.27 33.84
C MET A 134 -0.25 8.32 34.36
N VAL A 135 -0.84 7.15 34.48
CA VAL A 135 -2.07 6.93 35.25
C VAL A 135 -1.63 6.59 36.67
#